data_AF-A0A3D8GNM0-F1
#
_entry.id   AF-A0A3D8GNM0-F1
#
_cell.length_a   1.000
_cell.length_b   1.000
_cell.length_c   1.000
_cell.angle_alpha   90.00
_cell.angle_beta   90.00
_cell.angle_gamma   90.00
#
_symmetry.space_group_name_H-M   'P 1'
#
loop_
_entity.id
_entity.type
_entity.pdbx_description
1 polymer ?
#
loop_
_entity_poly.entity_id
_entity_poly.type
_entity_poly.pdbx_seq_one_letter_code
_entity_poly.pdbx_strand_id
1 'polypeptide(L)'
;MGTIILKNEKSPIMIVVWAIILFVSSSFIPFILVSIIHSSFFKNPNQWLFIAPGQGYVTFMAGMFWISFVLFLYVFIQYKYQMKFIRWIALALFSLSIPLFMFGSAHYYYFDENGLHYNELDSFNQTTVYDWSSFKEVKQVYANRPTNNARYLDSYQFIMPDNRHIVVPYGSDLRRNEKRILVKLERSQVKVTDNYYE
;
A
#
# COMPACT_ATOMS: atom_id res chain seq x y z
N MET A 1 -2.21 53.24 21.57
CA MET A 1 -2.18 52.07 20.66
C MET A 1 -2.13 50.82 21.51
N GLY A 2 -3.28 50.15 21.68
CA GLY A 2 -3.40 48.96 22.53
C GLY A 2 -2.79 47.74 21.85
N THR A 3 -1.76 47.17 22.44
CA THR A 3 -1.26 45.85 22.12
C THR A 3 -2.24 44.81 22.64
N ILE A 4 -3.15 44.36 21.76
CA ILE A 4 -3.99 43.20 22.02
C ILE A 4 -3.09 41.97 21.91
N ILE A 5 -2.46 41.60 23.03
CA ILE A 5 -1.84 40.28 23.20
C ILE A 5 -3.00 39.31 23.47
N LEU A 6 -3.61 38.80 22.41
CA LEU A 6 -4.46 37.60 22.48
C LEU A 6 -3.54 36.41 22.74
N LYS A 7 -3.20 36.17 24.02
CA LYS A 7 -2.63 34.91 24.47
C LYS A 7 -3.72 33.86 24.35
N ASN A 8 -3.82 33.26 23.16
CA ASN A 8 -4.84 32.30 22.78
C ASN A 8 -4.59 30.96 23.50
N GLU A 9 -5.09 30.83 24.74
CA GLU A 9 -5.05 29.57 25.52
C GLU A 9 -5.77 28.41 24.81
N LYS A 10 -6.58 28.70 23.79
CA LYS A 10 -7.27 27.69 22.96
C LYS A 10 -6.35 26.95 21.98
N SER A 11 -5.16 27.48 21.68
CA SER A 11 -4.29 26.91 20.64
C SER A 11 -3.77 25.50 20.97
N PRO A 12 -3.26 25.20 22.19
CA PRO A 12 -2.81 23.85 22.53
C PRO A 12 -3.96 22.83 22.55
N ILE A 13 -5.13 23.22 23.07
CA ILE A 13 -6.32 22.35 23.15
C ILE A 13 -6.78 21.96 21.75
N MET A 14 -6.84 22.90 20.80
CA MET A 14 -7.19 22.60 19.41
C MET A 14 -6.20 21.62 18.76
N ILE A 15 -4.89 21.76 19.01
CA ILE A 15 -3.87 20.86 18.45
C ILE A 15 -4.05 19.44 18.99
N VAL A 16 -4.38 19.28 20.27
CA VAL A 16 -4.68 17.96 20.86
C VAL A 16 -5.92 17.34 20.20
N VAL A 17 -6.98 18.12 20.00
CA VAL A 17 -8.20 17.65 19.32
C VAL A 17 -7.86 17.17 17.89
N TRP A 18 -7.08 17.95 17.14
CA TRP A 18 -6.61 17.54 15.81
C TRP A 18 -5.75 16.27 15.85
N ALA A 19 -4.85 16.14 16.84
CA ALA A 19 -4.02 14.96 17.00
C ALA A 19 -4.85 13.69 17.25
N ILE A 20 -5.90 13.78 18.08
CA ILE A 20 -6.85 12.70 18.35
C ILE A 20 -7.64 12.34 17.09
N ILE A 21 -8.18 13.33 16.38
CA ILE A 21 -8.93 13.10 15.13
C ILE A 21 -8.02 12.40 14.10
N LEU A 22 -6.79 12.87 13.93
CA LEU A 22 -5.81 12.27 13.03
C LEU A 22 -5.42 10.86 13.46
N PHE A 23 -5.27 10.62 14.76
CA PHE A 23 -4.97 9.29 15.30
C PHE A 23 -6.05 8.28 14.90
N VAL A 24 -7.32 8.60 15.17
CA VAL A 24 -8.45 7.72 14.84
C VAL A 24 -8.56 7.57 13.31
N SER A 25 -8.41 8.67 12.58
CA SER A 25 -8.48 8.68 11.11
C SER A 25 -7.38 7.86 10.47
N SER A 26 -6.20 7.75 11.09
CA SER A 26 -5.05 6.99 10.57
C SER A 26 -5.38 5.52 10.33
N SER A 27 -6.35 4.94 11.03
CA SER A 27 -6.75 3.53 10.82
C SER A 27 -7.65 3.32 9.60
N PHE A 28 -8.41 4.34 9.17
CA PHE A 28 -9.47 4.17 8.16
C PHE A 28 -9.19 4.92 6.86
N ILE A 29 -8.69 6.14 6.95
CA ILE A 29 -8.45 7.02 5.81
C ILE A 29 -7.41 6.48 4.81
N PRO A 30 -6.33 5.76 5.22
CA PRO A 30 -5.38 5.20 4.26
C PRO A 30 -6.01 4.31 3.19
N PHE A 31 -6.99 3.49 3.57
CA PHE A 31 -7.68 2.60 2.64
C PHE A 31 -8.39 3.37 1.54
N ILE A 32 -9.05 4.48 1.91
CA ILE A 32 -9.77 5.35 0.97
C ILE A 32 -8.76 6.11 0.10
N LEU A 33 -7.77 6.77 0.70
CA LEU A 33 -6.82 7.61 -0.04
C LEU A 33 -5.96 6.81 -1.01
N VAL A 34 -5.38 5.68 -0.57
CA VAL A 34 -4.55 4.84 -1.45
C VAL A 34 -5.39 4.30 -2.60
N SER A 35 -6.63 3.86 -2.35
CA SER A 35 -7.53 3.41 -3.41
C SER A 35 -7.85 4.52 -4.42
N ILE A 36 -8.10 5.75 -3.95
CA ILE A 36 -8.35 6.89 -4.83
C ILE A 36 -7.11 7.21 -5.67
N ILE A 37 -5.93 7.27 -5.04
CA ILE A 37 -4.66 7.53 -5.73
C ILE A 37 -4.41 6.49 -6.82
N HIS A 38 -4.52 5.20 -6.49
CA HIS A 38 -4.36 4.11 -7.44
C HIS A 38 -5.34 4.19 -8.61
N SER A 39 -6.63 4.43 -8.31
CA SER A 39 -7.65 4.54 -9.36
C SER A 39 -7.47 5.76 -10.27
N SER A 40 -6.92 6.86 -9.76
CA SER A 40 -6.80 8.13 -10.49
C SER A 40 -5.50 8.24 -11.28
N PHE A 41 -4.39 7.71 -10.75
CA PHE A 41 -3.05 7.94 -11.29
C PHE A 41 -2.41 6.70 -11.91
N PHE A 42 -2.74 5.49 -11.44
CA PHE A 42 -1.98 4.28 -11.80
C PHE A 42 -2.78 3.25 -12.61
N LYS A 43 -4.11 3.25 -12.44
CA LYS A 43 -4.99 2.35 -13.16
C LYS A 43 -5.23 2.83 -14.59
N ASN A 44 -4.93 1.98 -15.57
CA ASN A 44 -5.11 2.25 -16.99
C ASN A 44 -6.00 1.18 -17.67
N PRO A 45 -6.75 1.52 -18.74
CA PRO A 45 -7.63 0.58 -19.43
C PRO A 45 -6.91 -0.62 -20.08
N ASN A 46 -5.62 -0.46 -20.40
CA ASN A 46 -4.81 -1.49 -21.05
C ASN A 46 -4.31 -2.56 -20.06
N GLN A 47 -4.43 -2.31 -18.76
CA GLN A 47 -4.04 -3.26 -17.72
C GLN A 47 -5.14 -4.31 -17.56
N TRP A 48 -4.75 -5.56 -17.55
CA TRP A 48 -5.68 -6.69 -17.38
C TRP A 48 -6.11 -6.84 -15.94
N LEU A 49 -5.15 -6.66 -15.03
CA LEU A 49 -5.32 -6.80 -13.59
C LEU A 49 -4.42 -5.76 -12.91
N PHE A 50 -4.96 -5.06 -11.93
CA PHE A 50 -4.23 -4.09 -11.11
C PHE A 50 -4.51 -4.40 -9.64
N ILE A 51 -3.46 -4.62 -8.85
CA ILE A 51 -3.58 -4.92 -7.42
C ILE A 51 -2.66 -4.03 -6.62
N ALA A 52 -3.23 -3.51 -5.53
CA ALA A 52 -2.55 -2.77 -4.50
C ALA A 52 -2.22 -3.73 -3.33
N PRO A 53 -0.95 -4.10 -3.12
CA PRO A 53 -0.60 -4.98 -2.00
C PRO A 53 -0.91 -4.33 -0.65
N GLY A 54 -1.31 -5.15 0.33
CA GLY A 54 -1.62 -4.71 1.69
C GLY A 54 -0.52 -3.87 2.35
N GLN A 55 0.74 -4.14 2.01
CA GLN A 55 1.90 -3.43 2.54
C GLN A 55 1.91 -1.93 2.21
N GLY A 56 1.39 -1.54 1.04
CA GLY A 56 1.27 -0.13 0.65
C GLY A 56 0.33 0.64 1.58
N TYR A 57 -0.83 0.05 1.88
CA TYR A 57 -1.81 0.59 2.83
C TYR A 57 -1.24 0.71 4.25
N VAL A 58 -0.52 -0.32 4.71
CA VAL A 58 0.13 -0.31 6.04
C VAL A 58 1.19 0.77 6.14
N THR A 59 2.00 0.96 5.09
CA THR A 59 3.03 1.99 5.06
C THR A 59 2.43 3.40 5.05
N PHE A 60 1.36 3.60 4.28
CA PHE A 60 0.60 4.86 4.28
C PHE A 60 -0.04 5.14 5.65
N MET A 61 -0.60 4.11 6.29
CA MET A 61 -1.14 4.16 7.65
C MET A 61 -0.07 4.57 8.66
N ALA A 62 1.14 3.98 8.58
CA ALA A 62 2.26 4.36 9.42
C ALA A 62 2.64 5.84 9.24
N GLY A 63 2.61 6.35 8.01
CA GLY A 63 2.81 7.78 7.73
C GLY A 63 1.76 8.67 8.40
N MET A 64 0.48 8.29 8.36
CA MET A 64 -0.60 9.06 9.00
C MET A 64 -0.48 9.01 10.53
N PHE A 65 -0.16 7.84 11.08
CA PHE A 65 0.07 7.64 12.50
C PHE A 65 1.25 8.47 13.01
N TRP A 66 2.33 8.53 12.23
CA TRP A 66 3.52 9.33 12.53
C TRP A 66 3.18 10.82 12.73
N ILE A 67 2.34 11.38 11.85
CA ILE A 67 1.87 12.77 11.99
C ILE A 67 1.16 12.97 13.34
N SER A 68 0.22 12.10 13.70
CA SER A 68 -0.49 12.20 14.97
C SER A 68 0.47 12.11 16.16
N PHE A 69 1.42 11.16 16.11
CA PHE A 69 2.45 10.99 17.14
C PHE A 69 3.33 12.24 17.30
N VAL A 70 3.76 12.86 16.20
CA VAL A 70 4.55 14.11 16.22
C VAL A 70 3.75 15.27 16.82
N LEU A 71 2.45 15.37 16.54
CA LEU A 71 1.58 16.39 17.17
C LEU A 71 1.50 16.21 18.70
N PHE A 72 1.32 14.97 19.17
CA PHE A 72 1.30 14.69 20.61
C PHE A 72 2.63 15.03 21.27
N LEU A 73 3.75 14.63 20.67
CA LEU A 73 5.08 14.98 21.16
C LEU A 73 5.30 16.49 21.20
N TYR A 74 4.89 17.20 20.14
CA TYR A 74 4.99 18.66 20.08
C TYR A 74 4.24 19.31 21.25
N VAL A 75 2.98 18.94 21.49
CA VAL A 75 2.19 19.50 22.59
C VAL A 75 2.81 19.16 23.95
N PHE A 76 3.23 17.91 24.15
CA PHE A 76 3.83 17.45 25.42
C PHE A 76 5.12 18.21 25.75
N ILE A 77 6.03 18.35 24.78
CA ILE A 77 7.30 19.05 24.96
C ILE A 77 7.06 20.55 25.15
N GLN A 78 6.16 21.15 24.37
CA GLN A 78 5.81 22.57 24.51
C GLN A 78 5.20 22.86 25.90
N TYR A 79 4.38 21.96 26.43
CA TYR A 79 3.79 22.07 27.77
C TYR A 79 4.86 21.99 28.87
N LYS A 80 5.79 21.03 28.79
CA LYS A 80 6.79 20.77 29.85
C LYS A 80 8.01 21.69 29.80
N TYR A 81 8.53 22.00 28.61
CA TYR A 81 9.84 22.66 28.45
C TYR A 81 9.78 24.05 27.80
N GLN A 82 8.62 24.45 27.24
CA GLN A 82 8.40 25.77 26.60
C GLN A 82 9.48 26.21 25.60
N MET A 83 10.13 25.27 24.92
CA MET A 83 11.24 25.54 24.01
C MET A 83 10.76 26.26 22.74
N LYS A 84 11.38 27.39 22.37
CA LYS A 84 10.99 28.16 21.18
C LYS A 84 11.28 27.44 19.85
N PHE A 85 12.26 26.51 19.83
CA PHE A 85 12.68 25.81 18.61
C PHE A 85 11.87 24.53 18.30
N ILE A 86 11.00 24.09 19.22
CA ILE A 86 10.27 22.82 19.07
C ILE A 86 9.34 22.78 17.86
N ARG A 87 8.87 23.95 17.38
CA ARG A 87 8.07 24.06 16.15
C ARG A 87 8.84 23.63 14.92
N TRP A 88 10.11 24.02 14.82
CA TRP A 88 10.97 23.65 13.68
C TRP A 88 11.34 22.18 13.73
N ILE A 89 11.59 21.63 14.92
CA ILE A 89 11.83 20.20 15.11
C ILE A 89 10.58 19.41 14.72
N ALA A 90 9.39 19.82 15.18
CA ALA A 90 8.14 19.17 14.83
C ALA A 90 7.91 19.22 13.31
N LEU A 91 8.17 20.35 12.66
CA LEU A 91 8.08 20.47 11.19
C LEU A 91 9.04 19.53 10.47
N ALA A 92 10.27 19.40 10.95
CA ALA A 92 11.25 18.46 10.42
C ALA A 92 10.85 17.00 10.66
N LEU A 93 10.19 16.68 11.77
CA LEU A 93 9.65 15.35 12.01
C LEU A 93 8.42 15.07 11.15
N PHE A 94 7.58 16.07 10.88
CA PHE A 94 6.46 15.94 9.94
C PHE A 94 6.92 15.60 8.54
N SER A 95 8.01 16.20 8.04
CA SER A 95 8.46 15.93 6.68
C SER A 95 8.89 14.47 6.48
N LEU A 96 9.23 13.74 7.54
CA LEU A 96 9.51 12.29 7.48
C LEU A 96 8.27 11.45 7.13
N SER A 97 7.05 11.98 7.24
CA SER A 97 5.85 11.25 6.77
C SER A 97 5.72 11.27 5.24
N ILE A 98 6.35 12.24 4.56
CA ILE A 98 6.23 12.41 3.10
C ILE A 98 6.76 11.16 2.37
N PRO A 99 7.99 10.66 2.65
CA PRO A 99 8.46 9.40 2.06
C PRO A 99 7.52 8.23 2.32
N LEU A 100 6.95 8.10 3.53
CA LEU A 100 6.03 7.01 3.86
C LEU A 100 4.76 7.04 3.00
N PHE A 101 4.21 8.22 2.74
CA PHE A 101 3.07 8.36 1.82
C PHE A 101 3.46 8.07 0.38
N MET A 102 4.63 8.52 -0.05
CA MET A 102 5.13 8.26 -1.40
C MET A 102 5.32 6.76 -1.65
N PHE A 103 6.04 6.07 -0.76
CA PHE A 103 6.26 4.62 -0.87
C PHE A 103 4.95 3.83 -0.71
N GLY A 104 4.11 4.19 0.25
CA GLY A 104 2.84 3.50 0.48
C GLY A 104 1.87 3.62 -0.70
N SER A 105 1.83 4.79 -1.36
CA SER A 105 0.96 5.02 -2.52
C SER A 105 1.55 4.56 -3.85
N ALA A 106 2.87 4.47 -3.97
CA ALA A 106 3.54 3.96 -5.17
C ALA A 106 3.63 2.43 -5.22
N HIS A 107 3.23 1.73 -4.16
CA HIS A 107 3.31 0.27 -4.13
C HIS A 107 2.10 -0.39 -4.80
N TYR A 108 2.31 -0.95 -5.99
CA TYR A 108 1.30 -1.67 -6.76
C TYR A 108 1.94 -2.66 -7.73
N TYR A 109 1.14 -3.61 -8.23
CA TYR A 109 1.52 -4.39 -9.41
C TYR A 109 0.34 -4.52 -10.37
N TYR A 110 0.65 -4.69 -11.65
CA TYR A 110 -0.36 -4.94 -12.67
C TYR A 110 0.14 -5.90 -13.74
N PHE A 111 -0.79 -6.53 -14.44
CA PHE A 111 -0.51 -7.39 -15.58
C PHE A 111 -1.01 -6.74 -16.87
N ASP A 112 -0.25 -6.88 -17.94
CA ASP A 112 -0.62 -6.45 -19.28
C ASP A 112 -0.11 -7.42 -20.35
N GLU A 113 -0.14 -7.00 -21.61
CA GLU A 113 0.28 -7.80 -22.76
C GLU A 113 1.75 -8.25 -22.68
N ASN A 114 2.62 -7.47 -22.03
CA ASN A 114 4.06 -7.68 -21.96
C ASN A 114 4.43 -8.56 -20.77
N GLY A 115 3.74 -8.42 -19.64
CA GLY A 115 4.04 -9.21 -18.46
C GLY A 115 3.47 -8.64 -17.18
N LEU A 116 4.18 -8.88 -16.08
CA LEU A 116 3.91 -8.32 -14.77
C LEU A 116 4.80 -7.10 -14.53
N HIS A 117 4.18 -5.99 -14.15
CA HIS A 117 4.84 -4.76 -13.78
C HIS A 117 4.69 -4.57 -12.28
N TYR A 118 5.80 -4.49 -11.57
CA TYR A 118 5.83 -4.38 -10.12
C TYR A 118 6.56 -3.12 -9.70
N ASN A 119 5.85 -2.26 -8.97
CA ASN A 119 6.45 -1.10 -8.32
C ASN A 119 6.67 -1.44 -6.84
N GLU A 120 7.92 -1.68 -6.48
CA GLU A 120 8.31 -2.18 -5.16
C GLU A 120 8.22 -1.06 -4.12
N LEU A 121 8.07 -1.44 -2.85
CA LEU A 121 7.83 -0.47 -1.79
C LEU A 121 9.08 0.36 -1.46
N ASP A 122 10.26 -0.19 -1.73
CA ASP A 122 11.58 0.41 -1.51
C ASP A 122 12.13 1.14 -2.75
N SER A 123 11.52 0.94 -3.92
CA SER A 123 11.95 1.55 -5.16
C SER A 123 11.09 2.76 -5.52
N PHE A 124 11.65 3.96 -5.45
CA PHE A 124 10.92 5.16 -5.90
C PHE A 124 10.91 5.23 -7.43
N ASN A 125 9.73 5.10 -8.04
CA ASN A 125 9.50 5.27 -9.48
C ASN A 125 10.28 4.30 -10.39
N GLN A 126 10.69 3.14 -9.85
CA GLN A 126 11.22 2.05 -10.65
C GLN A 126 10.17 0.96 -10.72
N THR A 127 9.62 0.76 -11.91
CA THR A 127 8.72 -0.37 -12.17
C THR A 127 9.57 -1.51 -12.72
N THR A 128 9.72 -2.56 -11.94
CA THR A 128 10.36 -3.80 -12.40
C THR A 128 9.38 -4.51 -13.33
N VAL A 129 9.84 -4.82 -14.55
CA VAL A 129 9.04 -5.54 -15.55
C VAL A 129 9.51 -6.98 -15.61
N TYR A 130 8.59 -7.91 -15.39
CA TYR A 130 8.77 -9.34 -15.56
C TYR A 130 8.01 -9.77 -16.79
N ASP A 131 8.73 -10.03 -17.87
CA ASP A 131 8.15 -10.60 -19.09
C ASP A 131 7.50 -11.95 -18.79
N TRP A 132 6.51 -12.33 -19.59
CA TRP A 132 5.81 -13.62 -19.42
C TRP A 132 6.72 -14.84 -19.40
N SER A 133 7.87 -14.80 -20.08
CA SER A 133 8.88 -15.88 -20.10
C SER A 133 9.85 -15.84 -18.92
N SER A 134 9.87 -14.77 -18.14
CA SER A 134 10.80 -14.59 -17.02
C SER A 134 10.36 -15.33 -15.76
N PHE A 135 9.10 -15.75 -15.66
CA PHE A 135 8.62 -16.47 -14.49
C PHE A 135 9.27 -17.86 -14.40
N LYS A 136 9.72 -18.21 -13.19
CA LYS A 136 10.27 -19.53 -12.91
C LYS A 136 9.16 -20.59 -12.93
N GLU A 137 8.04 -20.30 -12.29
CA GLU A 137 6.88 -21.18 -12.15
C GLU A 137 5.66 -20.36 -11.73
N VAL A 138 4.47 -20.83 -12.08
CA VAL A 138 3.21 -20.30 -11.55
C VAL A 138 2.45 -21.43 -10.87
N LYS A 139 2.16 -21.29 -9.57
CA LYS A 139 1.39 -22.27 -8.80
C LYS A 139 -0.05 -21.80 -8.62
N GLN A 140 -1.01 -22.61 -9.03
CA GLN A 140 -2.43 -22.45 -8.68
C GLN A 140 -2.63 -22.98 -7.27
N VAL A 141 -3.12 -22.12 -6.38
CA VAL A 141 -3.31 -22.41 -4.96
C VAL A 141 -4.79 -22.60 -4.69
N TYR A 142 -5.17 -23.84 -4.38
CA TYR A 142 -6.49 -24.24 -3.94
C TYR A 142 -6.55 -24.28 -2.41
N ALA A 143 -7.67 -23.82 -1.86
CA ALA A 143 -7.96 -23.86 -0.43
C ALA A 143 -9.29 -24.58 -0.17
N ASN A 144 -9.47 -25.07 1.05
CA ASN A 144 -10.72 -25.70 1.49
C ASN A 144 -11.65 -24.66 2.11
N ARG A 145 -12.92 -24.66 1.71
CA ARG A 145 -13.93 -23.84 2.38
C ARG A 145 -14.15 -24.33 3.81
N PRO A 146 -14.18 -23.43 4.81
CA PRO A 146 -14.45 -23.81 6.20
C PRO A 146 -15.81 -24.49 6.41
N THR A 147 -16.79 -24.19 5.56
CA THR A 147 -18.19 -24.61 5.76
C THR A 147 -18.48 -26.03 5.29
N ASN A 148 -17.87 -26.48 4.20
CA ASN A 148 -18.18 -27.76 3.57
C ASN A 148 -16.95 -28.52 3.07
N ASN A 149 -15.75 -28.06 3.42
CA ASN A 149 -14.47 -28.63 2.97
C ASN A 149 -14.32 -28.76 1.45
N ALA A 150 -15.13 -28.02 0.66
CA ALA A 150 -15.02 -28.01 -0.78
C ALA A 150 -13.77 -27.23 -1.19
N ARG A 151 -12.96 -27.81 -2.09
CA ARG A 151 -11.80 -27.13 -2.69
C ARG A 151 -12.27 -26.02 -3.62
N TYR A 152 -11.64 -24.87 -3.52
CA TYR A 152 -11.83 -23.75 -4.44
C TYR A 152 -10.48 -23.14 -4.77
N LEU A 153 -10.35 -22.57 -5.98
CA LEU A 153 -9.16 -21.85 -6.39
C LEU A 153 -9.11 -20.53 -5.62
N ASP A 154 -8.10 -20.38 -4.78
CA ASP A 154 -7.94 -19.25 -3.87
C ASP A 154 -7.07 -18.15 -4.49
N SER A 155 -5.92 -18.53 -5.07
CA SER A 155 -4.97 -17.59 -5.65
C SER A 155 -4.02 -18.24 -6.67
N TYR A 156 -3.31 -17.40 -7.41
CA TYR A 156 -2.18 -17.76 -8.25
C TYR A 156 -0.91 -17.20 -7.63
N GLN A 157 0.12 -18.02 -7.48
CA GLN A 157 1.41 -17.64 -6.96
C GLN A 157 2.41 -17.62 -8.11
N PHE A 158 2.81 -16.42 -8.53
CA PHE A 158 3.85 -16.20 -9.53
C PHE A 158 5.20 -16.23 -8.83
N ILE A 159 6.06 -17.17 -9.23
CA ILE A 159 7.40 -17.35 -8.66
C ILE A 159 8.41 -16.73 -9.62
N MET A 160 9.09 -15.69 -9.14
CA MET A 160 10.11 -14.97 -9.90
C MET A 160 11.45 -15.73 -9.90
N PRO A 161 12.40 -15.39 -10.80
CA PRO A 161 13.75 -15.99 -10.82
C PRO A 161 14.51 -15.91 -9.49
N ASP A 162 14.29 -14.84 -8.74
CA ASP A 162 14.89 -14.60 -7.41
C ASP A 162 14.13 -15.28 -6.26
N ASN A 163 13.19 -16.18 -6.57
CA ASN A 163 12.29 -16.87 -5.64
C ASN A 163 11.33 -15.95 -4.87
N ARG A 164 11.12 -14.70 -5.32
CA ARG A 164 10.00 -13.91 -4.80
C ARG A 164 8.67 -14.48 -5.28
N HIS A 165 7.67 -14.35 -4.43
CA HIS A 165 6.32 -14.86 -4.67
C HIS A 165 5.34 -13.71 -4.73
N ILE A 166 4.69 -13.53 -5.89
CA ILE A 166 3.59 -12.58 -6.05
C ILE A 166 2.29 -13.37 -6.05
N VAL A 167 1.51 -13.19 -4.99
CA VAL A 167 0.23 -13.86 -4.79
C VAL A 167 -0.89 -12.98 -5.33
N VAL A 168 -1.59 -13.50 -6.34
CA VAL A 168 -2.71 -12.86 -7.01
C VAL A 168 -3.99 -13.59 -6.62
N PRO A 169 -4.88 -13.00 -5.80
CA PRO A 169 -6.11 -13.65 -5.39
C PRO A 169 -7.03 -13.93 -6.59
N TYR A 170 -7.75 -15.05 -6.54
CA TYR A 170 -8.72 -15.45 -7.55
C TYR A 170 -10.02 -14.65 -7.44
N GLY A 171 -9.94 -13.38 -7.81
CA GLY A 171 -11.04 -12.43 -7.85
C GLY A 171 -11.68 -12.27 -9.23
N SER A 172 -12.57 -11.29 -9.37
CA SER A 172 -13.24 -10.97 -10.63
C SER A 172 -12.29 -10.61 -11.77
N ASP A 173 -11.21 -9.88 -11.44
CA ASP A 173 -10.25 -9.38 -12.42
C ASP A 173 -9.37 -10.50 -12.94
N LEU A 174 -8.92 -11.39 -12.04
CA LEU A 174 -8.17 -12.57 -12.44
C LEU A 174 -9.05 -13.52 -13.24
N ARG A 175 -10.24 -13.86 -12.74
CA ARG A 175 -11.20 -14.74 -13.44
C ARG A 175 -11.55 -14.25 -14.85
N ARG A 176 -11.64 -12.93 -15.07
CA ARG A 176 -11.91 -12.35 -16.40
C ARG A 176 -10.74 -12.50 -17.36
N ASN A 177 -9.50 -12.45 -16.85
CA ASN A 177 -8.29 -12.45 -17.66
C ASN A 177 -7.50 -13.76 -17.58
N GLU A 178 -7.95 -14.72 -16.78
CA GLU A 178 -7.29 -15.99 -16.48
C GLU A 178 -6.86 -16.71 -17.76
N LYS A 179 -7.80 -16.86 -18.71
CA LYS A 179 -7.51 -17.49 -20.00
C LYS A 179 -6.39 -16.78 -20.77
N ARG A 180 -6.34 -15.44 -20.75
CA ARG A 180 -5.31 -14.67 -21.45
C ARG A 180 -3.95 -14.88 -20.80
N ILE A 181 -3.91 -14.87 -19.47
CA ILE A 181 -2.70 -15.10 -18.68
C ILE A 181 -2.18 -16.52 -18.91
N LEU A 182 -3.04 -17.53 -18.83
CA LEU A 182 -2.65 -18.93 -19.05
C LEU A 182 -2.11 -19.15 -20.47
N VAL A 183 -2.74 -18.58 -21.50
CA VAL A 183 -2.24 -18.66 -22.87
C VAL A 183 -0.86 -18.00 -23.01
N LYS A 184 -0.60 -16.89 -22.31
CA LYS A 184 0.70 -16.23 -22.30
C LYS A 184 1.78 -17.08 -21.62
N LEU A 185 1.45 -17.70 -20.49
CA LEU A 185 2.35 -18.60 -19.76
C LEU A 185 2.69 -19.85 -20.58
N GLU A 186 1.68 -20.48 -21.20
CA GLU A 186 1.84 -21.66 -22.05
C GLU A 186 2.72 -21.37 -23.28
N ARG A 187 2.46 -20.26 -23.99
CA ARG A 187 3.29 -19.81 -25.12
C ARG A 187 4.73 -19.51 -24.71
N SER A 188 4.93 -19.06 -23.47
CA SER A 188 6.24 -18.76 -22.91
C SER A 188 6.92 -19.98 -22.28
N GLN A 189 6.29 -21.17 -22.34
CA GLN A 189 6.78 -22.42 -21.76
C GLN A 189 7.03 -22.33 -20.24
N VAL A 190 6.30 -21.45 -19.55
CA VAL A 190 6.37 -21.36 -18.08
C VAL A 190 5.59 -22.52 -17.48
N LYS A 191 6.23 -23.22 -16.54
CA LYS A 191 5.59 -24.32 -15.82
C LYS A 191 4.45 -23.79 -14.95
N VAL A 192 3.24 -24.32 -15.17
CA VAL A 192 2.08 -24.09 -14.30
C VAL A 192 1.83 -25.36 -13.50
N THR A 193 1.79 -25.25 -12.18
CA THR A 193 1.49 -26.35 -11.26
C THR A 193 0.30 -26.02 -10.39
N ASP A 194 -0.24 -27.02 -9.70
CA ASP A 194 -1.34 -26.87 -8.77
C ASP A 194 -1.11 -27.73 -7.52
N ASN A 195 -1.81 -27.41 -6.44
CA ASN A 195 -1.94 -28.24 -5.25
C ASN A 195 -3.32 -28.91 -5.16
N TYR A 196 -4.02 -29.12 -6.28
CA TYR A 196 -5.39 -29.64 -6.26
C TYR A 196 -5.47 -31.08 -5.72
N TYR A 197 -4.40 -31.86 -5.88
CA TYR A 197 -4.30 -33.24 -5.38
C TYR A 197 -3.35 -33.42 -4.18
N GLU A 198 -2.68 -32.36 -3.73
CA GLU A 198 -1.94 -32.33 -2.45
C GLU A 198 -2.93 -32.34 -1.28
#